data_AF-A0A2E8URM4-F1
#
_entry.id   AF-A0A2E8URM4-F1
#
_cell.length_a   1.000
_cell.length_b   1.000
_cell.length_c   1.000
_cell.angle_alpha   90.00
_cell.angle_beta   90.00
_cell.angle_gamma   90.00
#
_symmetry.space_group_name_H-M   'P 1'
#
loop_
_entity.id
_entity.type
_entity.pdbx_description
1 polymer ?
#
loop_
_entity_poly.entity_id
_entity_poly.type
_entity_poly.pdbx_seq_one_letter_code
_entity_poly.pdbx_strand_id
1 'polypeptide(L)' 'MGKRKRRKYYNGPDLTSNVELYPGDIFELTVDKITESGEGITYIDNNIPVLILGAITGEKLRVKVLRK' A
#
# COMPACT_ATOMS: atom_id res chain seq x y z
N MET A 1 33.84 27.11 7.58
CA MET A 1 32.97 25.97 7.96
C MET A 1 31.68 26.03 7.16
N GLY A 2 31.53 25.16 6.15
CA GLY A 2 30.30 25.11 5.36
C GLY A 2 29.19 24.41 6.14
N LYS A 3 28.10 25.11 6.46
CA LYS A 3 26.92 24.49 7.08
C LYS A 3 26.23 23.61 6.04
N ARG A 4 26.23 22.28 6.22
CA ARG A 4 25.41 21.37 5.40
C ARG A 4 23.93 21.62 5.68
N LYS A 5 23.16 22.00 4.66
CA LYS A 5 21.71 22.18 4.75
C LYS A 5 21.05 20.80 4.90
N ARG A 6 20.50 20.47 6.08
CA ARG A 6 19.71 19.24 6.28
C ARG A 6 18.49 19.30 5.35
N ARG A 7 18.38 18.36 4.40
CA ARG A 7 17.17 18.17 3.61
C ARG A 7 16.08 17.68 4.55
N LYS A 8 14.97 18.41 4.65
CA LYS A 8 13.77 17.93 5.35
C LYS A 8 13.05 17.01 4.37
N TYR A 9 13.00 15.72 4.68
CA TYR A 9 12.17 14.77 3.95
C TYR A 9 10.73 14.94 4.44
N TYR A 10 9.78 14.88 3.51
CA TYR A 10 8.37 14.80 3.87
C TYR A 10 8.12 13.39 4.44
N ASN A 11 7.67 13.34 5.68
CA ASN A 11 7.08 12.14 6.26
C ASN A 11 5.57 12.30 6.12
N GLY A 12 4.97 11.53 5.21
CA GLY A 12 3.53 11.52 5.03
C GLY A 12 2.78 10.94 6.23
N PRO A 13 1.45 11.14 6.29
CA PRO A 13 0.62 10.52 7.31
C PRO A 13 0.69 8.99 7.19
N ASP A 14 0.74 8.32 8.34
CA ASP A 14 0.59 6.88 8.40
C ASP A 14 -0.90 6.52 8.26
N LEU A 15 -1.26 6.09 7.06
CA LEU A 15 -2.62 5.65 6.72
C LEU A 15 -2.98 4.30 7.37
N THR A 16 -1.99 3.55 7.86
CA THR A 16 -2.17 2.22 8.47
C THR A 16 -2.42 2.27 9.97
N SER A 17 -2.26 3.45 10.60
CA SER A 17 -2.34 3.64 12.05
C SER A 17 -3.68 3.21 12.70
N ASN A 18 -4.77 3.25 11.93
CA ASN A 18 -6.11 2.87 12.40
C ASN A 18 -6.50 1.42 12.05
N VAL A 19 -5.66 0.69 11.30
CA VAL A 19 -5.93 -0.68 10.89
C VAL A 19 -4.93 -1.59 11.58
N GLU A 20 -5.46 -2.52 12.37
CA GLU A 20 -4.66 -3.52 13.06
C GLU A 20 -4.14 -4.55 12.04
N LEU A 21 -3.04 -4.23 11.37
CA LEU A 21 -2.34 -5.14 10.44
C LEU A 21 -1.22 -5.87 11.18
N TYR A 22 -1.37 -7.17 11.39
CA TYR A 22 -0.33 -7.99 12.00
C TYR A 22 0.42 -8.79 10.92
N PRO A 23 1.76 -8.94 11.07
CA PRO A 23 2.51 -9.81 10.16
C PRO A 23 1.98 -11.24 10.22
N GLY A 24 1.62 -11.79 9.05
CA GLY A 24 1.00 -13.10 8.95
C GLY A 24 -0.46 -13.08 8.51
N ASP A 25 -1.15 -11.95 8.70
CA ASP A 25 -2.56 -11.80 8.31
C ASP A 25 -2.73 -12.00 6.81
N ILE A 26 -3.84 -12.66 6.44
CA ILE A 26 -4.19 -12.99 5.06
C ILE A 26 -5.51 -12.32 4.73
N PHE A 27 -5.54 -11.60 3.62
CA PHE A 27 -6.73 -10.92 3.11
C PHE A 27 -7.07 -11.42 1.72
N GLU A 28 -8.36 -11.60 1.45
CA GLU A 28 -8.88 -11.75 0.09
C GLU A 28 -9.30 -10.37 -0.41
N LEU A 29 -8.59 -9.87 -1.41
CA LEU A 29 -8.87 -8.59 -2.04
C LEU A 29 -9.28 -8.81 -3.49
N THR A 30 -10.15 -7.94 -3.98
CA THR A 30 -10.52 -7.89 -5.40
C THR A 30 -9.89 -6.65 -6.00
N VAL A 31 -9.27 -6.78 -7.17
CA VAL A 31 -8.66 -5.65 -7.89
C VAL A 31 -9.77 -4.75 -8.42
N ASP A 32 -9.87 -3.52 -7.93
CA ASP A 32 -10.93 -2.60 -8.32
C ASP A 32 -10.63 -1.93 -9.66
N LYS A 33 -9.40 -1.41 -9.80
CA LYS A 33 -8.98 -0.62 -10.96
C LYS A 33 -7.51 -0.86 -11.27
N ILE A 34 -7.11 -0.47 -12.48
CA ILE A 34 -5.70 -0.42 -12.89
C ILE A 34 -5.32 1.06 -12.98
N THR A 35 -4.18 1.43 -12.39
CA THR A 35 -3.61 2.78 -12.45
C THR A 35 -3.04 3.08 -13.84
N GLU A 36 -2.77 4.35 -14.16
CA GLU A 36 -2.13 4.73 -15.42
C GLU A 36 -0.74 4.09 -15.60
N SER A 37 -0.08 3.74 -14.49
CA SER A 37 1.20 3.04 -14.47
C SER A 37 1.08 1.53 -14.74
N GLY A 38 -0.13 0.99 -14.88
CA GLY A 38 -0.38 -0.44 -15.12
C GLY A 38 -0.41 -1.30 -13.84
N GLU A 39 -0.51 -0.69 -12.67
CA GLU A 39 -0.58 -1.41 -11.39
C GLU A 39 -2.06 -1.59 -11.00
N GLY A 40 -2.42 -2.77 -10.50
CA GLY A 40 -3.72 -2.97 -9.86
C GLY A 40 -3.78 -2.18 -8.56
N ILE A 41 -4.89 -1.49 -8.32
CA ILE A 41 -5.17 -0.82 -7.05
C ILE A 41 -6.43 -1.40 -6.42
N THR A 42 -6.34 -1.64 -5.12
CA THR A 42 -7.46 -2.03 -4.25
C THR A 42 -7.28 -1.36 -2.90
N TYR A 43 -8.29 -1.42 -2.04
CA TYR A 43 -8.28 -0.75 -0.75
C TYR A 43 -8.60 -1.72 0.38
N ILE A 44 -7.79 -1.71 1.44
CA ILE A 44 -8.15 -2.33 2.72
C ILE A 44 -8.99 -1.31 3.50
N ASP A 45 -10.13 -1.77 4.04
CA ASP A 45 -11.09 -0.97 4.80
C ASP A 45 -11.43 0.38 4.16
N ASN A 46 -11.50 0.42 2.83
CA ASN A 46 -11.79 1.59 1.98
C ASN A 46 -10.79 2.76 2.04
N ASN A 47 -9.71 2.68 2.84
CA ASN A 47 -8.80 3.81 3.06
C ASN A 47 -7.33 3.52 2.76
N ILE A 48 -6.88 2.27 2.87
CA ILE A 48 -5.47 1.93 2.70
C ILE A 48 -5.26 1.39 1.28
N PRO A 49 -4.57 2.14 0.40
CA PRO A 49 -4.31 1.66 -0.95
C PRO A 49 -3.30 0.50 -0.92
N VAL A 50 -3.66 -0.59 -1.59
CA VAL A 50 -2.79 -1.73 -1.87
C VAL A 50 -2.51 -1.73 -3.36
N LEU A 51 -1.24 -1.63 -3.71
CA LEU A 51 -0.76 -1.71 -5.09
C LEU A 51 -0.32 -3.13 -5.40
N ILE A 52 -0.79 -3.65 -6.52
CA ILE A 52 -0.58 -5.03 -6.95
C ILE A 52 -0.01 -5.01 -8.37
N LEU A 53 1.23 -5.48 -8.50
CA LEU A 53 1.92 -5.54 -9.78
C LEU A 53 1.35 -6.70 -10.62
N GLY A 54 1.03 -6.42 -11.89
CA GLY A 54 0.57 -7.44 -12.85
C GLY A 54 -0.85 -7.96 -12.61
N ALA A 55 -1.65 -7.26 -11.81
CA ALA A 55 -3.02 -7.65 -11.50
C ALA A 55 -3.99 -7.29 -12.63
N ILE A 56 -5.06 -8.08 -12.77
CA ILE A 56 -6.15 -7.80 -13.73
C ILE A 56 -7.37 -7.29 -12.96
N THR A 57 -8.11 -6.33 -13.53
CA THR A 57 -9.36 -5.83 -12.96
C THR A 57 -10.34 -6.98 -12.69
N GLY A 58 -10.89 -7.07 -11.48
CA GLY A 58 -11.82 -8.13 -11.06
C GLY A 58 -11.16 -9.43 -10.61
N GLU A 59 -9.83 -9.53 -10.64
CA GLU A 59 -9.09 -10.67 -10.10
C GLU A 59 -9.20 -10.71 -8.58
N LYS A 60 -9.38 -11.92 -8.01
CA LYS A 60 -9.37 -12.17 -6.57
C LYS A 60 -8.00 -12.66 -6.14
N LEU A 61 -7.40 -11.97 -5.18
CA LEU A 61 -6.05 -12.23 -4.73
C LEU A 61 -6.02 -12.48 -3.22
N ARG A 62 -5.22 -13.47 -2.82
CA ARG A 62 -4.85 -13.70 -1.43
C ARG A 62 -3.52 -13.02 -1.15
N VAL A 63 -3.55 -11.95 -0.36
CA VAL A 63 -2.37 -11.19 0.03
C VAL A 63 -2.04 -11.45 1.49
N LYS A 64 -0.74 -11.49 1.81
CA LYS A 64 -0.24 -11.71 3.17
C LYS A 64 0.54 -10.50 3.64
N VAL A 65 0.26 -10.03 4.86
CA VAL A 65 1.04 -8.96 5.49
C VAL A 65 2.42 -9.50 5.87
N LEU A 66 3.46 -8.88 5.33
CA LEU A 66 4.85 -9.20 5.64
C LEU A 66 5.38 -8.24 6.70
N ARG A 67 6.22 -8.75 7.60
CA ARG A 67 6.99 -7.91 8.52
C ARG A 67 8.15 -7.28 7.75
N LYS A 68 8.32 -5.97 7.89
CA LYS A 68 9.48 -5.25 7.37
C LYS A 68 10.73 -5.50 8.21
#